data_AF-A0A1S5Y226-F1
#
_entry.id   AF-A0A1S5Y226-F1
#
_cell.length_a   1.000
_cell.length_b   1.000
_cell.length_c   1.000
_cell.angle_alpha   90.00
_cell.angle_beta   90.00
_cell.angle_gamma   90.00
#
_symmetry.space_group_name_H-M   'P 1'
#
loop_
_entity.id
_entity.type
_entity.pdbx_description
1 polymer ?
#
loop_
_entity_poly.entity_id
_entity_poly.type
_entity_poly.pdbx_seq_one_letter_code
_entity_poly.pdbx_strand_id
1 'polypeptide(L)'
;MTGLNRRFIGSALVGFAALCASQVNAQTCLTSSGTGTNNGNYYSFWKDSPGTVNFCMYANGRYTSNWSGINNWVGGKGWQTGSSSRVISYSGSFNSPGNGYLTLYGWTTSPLIEYYVVDNWGTYRPPGGQGFMGTVNSDGGTYDIYRTQRVNQPSIQGTATFYQFWSVRQSKRTGGTITFANHVNAWRSLGMNLGNHNYQVMATEGYQSNGSSDITVSEGGGGGSSSGGGSSSGGGSSSGGGSSSGGGGGTKSFTVRARGTAGGESITLRVNNQNVQTWTLGTSMQNYTASTSLSGGITVAFTNDGGSRDVQVDYIIVNGQTRQSEQQSYNTGLYANGRCGGGSNSEWMHCNGAIGYGNTP
;
A
#
# COMPACT_ATOMS: atom_id res chain seq x y z
N MET A 1 15.11 77.78 -43.53
CA MET A 1 15.85 76.77 -44.33
C MET A 1 15.79 75.46 -43.55
N THR A 2 14.73 74.68 -43.75
CA THR A 2 14.72 73.45 -44.57
C THR A 2 15.68 72.37 -44.08
N GLY A 3 15.13 71.27 -43.57
CA GLY A 3 15.89 70.08 -43.21
C GLY A 3 15.05 69.01 -42.52
N LEU A 4 14.18 68.35 -43.28
CA LEU A 4 13.36 67.19 -42.90
C LEU A 4 14.26 65.99 -42.57
N ASN A 5 13.97 65.22 -41.50
CA ASN A 5 14.33 63.80 -41.47
C ASN A 5 13.43 62.98 -40.54
N ARG A 6 12.56 62.18 -41.17
CA ARG A 6 11.73 61.11 -40.59
C ARG A 6 12.61 60.01 -39.99
N ARG A 7 12.30 59.50 -38.79
CA ARG A 7 12.59 58.09 -38.42
C ARG A 7 11.57 57.50 -37.43
N PHE A 8 10.79 56.57 -37.97
CA PHE A 8 10.28 55.30 -37.44
C PHE A 8 9.86 55.15 -35.97
N ILE A 9 8.56 54.88 -35.80
CA ILE A 9 7.93 54.25 -34.63
C ILE A 9 8.29 52.76 -34.65
N GLY A 10 8.96 52.27 -33.61
CA GLY A 10 9.23 50.85 -33.38
C GLY A 10 8.72 50.43 -32.01
N SER A 11 7.51 49.88 -31.95
CA SER A 11 6.96 49.26 -30.74
C SER A 11 7.73 47.98 -30.41
N ALA A 12 8.49 47.97 -29.31
CA ALA A 12 9.11 46.77 -28.78
C ALA A 12 8.11 45.98 -27.94
N LEU A 13 7.61 44.88 -28.49
CA LEU A 13 6.88 43.85 -27.76
C LEU A 13 7.86 43.11 -26.84
N VAL A 14 7.75 43.30 -25.53
CA VAL A 14 8.43 42.48 -24.53
C VAL A 14 7.70 41.14 -24.44
N GLY A 15 8.22 40.14 -25.16
CA GLY A 15 7.78 38.75 -25.04
C GLY A 15 8.28 38.16 -23.72
N PHE A 16 7.38 38.02 -22.74
CA PHE A 16 7.63 37.25 -21.53
C PHE A 16 7.67 35.75 -21.90
N ALA A 17 8.86 35.22 -22.16
CA ALA A 17 9.05 33.78 -22.24
C ALA A 17 9.01 33.22 -20.80
N ALA A 18 7.83 32.82 -20.34
CA ALA A 18 7.73 31.98 -19.16
C ALA A 18 8.40 30.64 -19.47
N LEU A 19 9.64 30.45 -19.00
CA LEU A 19 10.22 29.12 -18.88
C LEU A 19 9.33 28.31 -17.94
N CYS A 20 8.43 27.51 -18.49
CA CYS A 20 7.85 26.39 -17.79
C CYS A 20 8.97 25.36 -17.57
N ALA A 21 9.80 25.60 -16.55
CA ALA A 21 10.63 24.54 -15.98
C ALA A 21 9.67 23.53 -15.34
N SER A 22 9.33 22.49 -16.08
CA SER A 22 8.72 21.30 -15.50
C SER A 22 9.64 20.81 -14.40
N GLN A 23 9.18 20.82 -13.15
CA GLN A 23 9.90 20.21 -12.05
C GLN A 23 10.08 18.72 -12.36
N VAL A 24 11.27 18.35 -12.83
CA VAL A 24 11.70 16.96 -12.86
C VAL A 24 11.76 16.52 -11.40
N ASN A 25 10.88 15.61 -10.99
CA ASN A 25 10.89 15.05 -9.63
C ASN A 25 12.25 14.39 -9.40
N ALA A 26 13.13 15.07 -8.65
CA ALA A 26 14.49 14.63 -8.45
C ALA A 26 14.53 13.35 -7.59
N GLN A 27 15.04 12.27 -8.18
CA GLN A 27 15.53 11.11 -7.46
C GLN A 27 16.47 11.56 -6.33
N THR A 28 16.23 11.10 -5.11
CA THR A 28 17.13 11.38 -3.97
C THR A 28 17.84 10.09 -3.57
N CYS A 29 19.16 10.02 -3.72
CA CYS A 29 19.94 8.86 -3.32
C CYS A 29 20.76 9.13 -2.05
N LEU A 30 20.80 8.13 -1.19
CA LEU A 30 21.63 8.12 0.01
C LEU A 30 22.66 6.99 -0.08
N THR A 31 23.88 7.30 0.33
CA THR A 31 24.96 6.31 0.50
C THR A 31 25.40 6.16 1.96
N SER A 32 24.82 6.96 2.85
CA SER A 32 25.01 6.92 4.30
C SER A 32 23.67 6.87 5.03
N SER A 33 23.66 6.31 6.24
CA SER A 33 22.47 6.16 7.07
C SER A 33 21.72 7.48 7.25
N GLY A 34 20.39 7.41 7.24
CA GLY A 34 19.52 8.56 7.40
C GLY A 34 18.05 8.15 7.46
N THR A 35 17.25 9.01 8.07
CA THR A 35 15.79 8.88 8.12
C THR A 35 15.14 10.19 7.75
N GLY A 36 13.92 10.14 7.23
CA GLY A 36 13.17 11.36 6.95
C GLY A 36 11.92 11.09 6.14
N THR A 37 11.47 12.10 5.41
CA THR A 37 10.32 12.00 4.51
C THR A 37 10.74 12.32 3.09
N ASN A 38 10.31 11.50 2.13
CA ASN A 38 10.51 11.72 0.71
C ASN A 38 9.17 11.51 -0.01
N ASN A 39 8.65 12.57 -0.64
CA ASN A 39 7.39 12.54 -1.38
C ASN A 39 6.22 11.98 -0.55
N GLY A 40 6.03 12.52 0.66
CA GLY A 40 4.94 12.14 1.57
C GLY A 40 5.09 10.78 2.25
N ASN A 41 6.16 10.02 1.97
CA ASN A 41 6.43 8.72 2.57
C ASN A 41 7.65 8.81 3.49
N TYR A 42 7.57 8.20 4.67
CA TYR A 42 8.73 8.05 5.55
C TYR A 42 9.74 7.12 4.91
N TYR A 43 11.02 7.35 5.17
CA TYR A 43 12.08 6.40 4.86
C TYR A 43 12.99 6.21 6.07
N SER A 44 13.51 4.99 6.17
CA SER A 44 14.62 4.65 7.05
C SER A 44 15.68 3.95 6.21
N PHE A 45 16.94 4.33 6.42
CA PHE A 45 18.10 3.70 5.84
C PHE A 45 19.21 3.65 6.87
N TRP A 46 19.69 2.45 7.17
CA TRP A 46 20.81 2.21 8.06
C TRP A 46 21.79 1.23 7.42
N LYS A 47 23.09 1.49 7.58
CA LYS A 47 24.16 0.53 7.27
C LYS A 47 25.31 0.68 8.27
N ASP A 48 26.08 -0.39 8.45
CA ASP A 48 27.40 -0.35 9.07
C ASP A 48 28.52 -0.41 8.02
N SER A 49 29.77 -0.49 8.47
CA SER A 49 30.93 -0.75 7.61
C SER A 49 31.19 -2.26 7.53
N PRO A 50 31.71 -2.79 6.42
CA PRO A 50 32.19 -2.11 5.21
C PRO A 50 31.12 -2.01 4.10
N GLY A 51 31.54 -1.70 2.88
CA GLY A 51 30.72 -1.80 1.67
C GLY A 51 29.86 -0.57 1.35
N THR A 52 29.23 -0.63 0.18
CA THR A 52 28.40 0.45 -0.38
C THR A 52 26.95 0.02 -0.47
N VAL A 53 26.06 0.97 -0.22
CA VAL A 53 24.63 0.86 -0.51
C VAL A 53 24.24 2.15 -1.23
N ASN A 54 23.58 2.03 -2.37
CA ASN A 54 22.95 3.16 -3.04
C ASN A 54 21.43 3.03 -2.86
N PHE A 55 20.87 3.80 -1.93
CA PHE A 55 19.44 3.80 -1.61
C PHE A 55 18.77 5.01 -2.26
N CYS A 56 18.08 4.81 -3.38
CA CYS A 56 17.47 5.89 -4.16
C CYS A 56 15.95 5.90 -3.99
N MET A 57 15.43 7.04 -3.58
CA MET A 57 14.01 7.26 -3.35
C MET A 57 13.39 8.01 -4.52
N TYR A 58 12.20 7.56 -4.92
CA TYR A 58 11.40 8.14 -5.98
C TYR A 58 10.07 8.66 -5.42
N ALA A 59 9.21 9.17 -6.31
CA ALA A 59 7.85 9.54 -5.96
C ALA A 59 7.06 8.37 -5.35
N ASN A 60 6.01 8.68 -4.59
CA ASN A 60 5.17 7.72 -3.87
C ASN A 60 6.02 6.83 -2.93
N GLY A 61 5.61 5.58 -2.69
CA GLY A 61 6.38 4.65 -1.86
C GLY A 61 7.48 3.89 -2.61
N ARG A 62 7.93 4.35 -3.78
CA ARG A 62 8.99 3.66 -4.54
C ARG A 62 10.39 4.01 -4.06
N TYR A 63 11.22 2.99 -3.89
CA TYR A 63 12.67 3.11 -3.73
C TYR A 63 13.40 1.99 -4.48
N THR A 64 14.66 2.25 -4.85
CA THR A 64 15.58 1.22 -5.31
C THR A 64 16.75 1.11 -4.36
N SER A 65 17.32 -0.08 -4.27
CA SER A 65 18.58 -0.31 -3.58
C SER A 65 19.55 -1.11 -4.45
N ASN A 66 20.84 -0.81 -4.30
CA ASN A 66 21.91 -1.65 -4.80
C ASN A 66 23.01 -1.68 -3.76
N TRP A 67 23.40 -2.86 -3.29
CA TRP A 67 24.41 -3.04 -2.25
C TRP A 67 25.54 -3.96 -2.68
N SER A 68 26.74 -3.67 -2.22
CA SER A 68 27.94 -4.44 -2.56
C SER A 68 28.95 -4.46 -1.42
N GLY A 69 29.46 -5.66 -1.09
CA GLY A 69 30.52 -5.87 -0.11
C GLY A 69 30.18 -5.37 1.30
N ILE A 70 28.89 -5.38 1.66
CA ILE A 70 28.41 -4.88 2.95
C ILE A 70 28.61 -5.89 4.08
N ASN A 71 28.63 -5.44 5.33
CA ASN A 71 28.39 -6.32 6.48
C ASN A 71 26.90 -6.38 6.79
N ASN A 72 26.25 -5.25 7.11
CA ASN A 72 24.80 -5.20 7.30
C ASN A 72 24.20 -3.87 6.82
N TRP A 73 23.01 -3.93 6.24
CA TRP A 73 22.19 -2.77 5.96
C TRP A 73 20.71 -3.12 5.95
N VAL A 74 19.86 -2.16 6.35
CA VAL A 74 18.41 -2.24 6.23
C VAL A 74 17.85 -0.90 5.79
N GLY A 75 16.94 -0.90 4.83
CA GLY A 75 16.28 0.33 4.42
C GLY A 75 15.02 0.12 3.60
N GLY A 76 14.13 1.11 3.65
CA GLY A 76 12.86 1.10 2.93
C GLY A 76 12.04 2.34 3.14
N LYS A 77 10.92 2.42 2.41
CA LYS A 77 9.88 3.46 2.58
C LYS A 77 8.64 2.92 3.28
N GLY A 78 7.87 3.81 3.88
CA GLY A 78 6.62 3.50 4.57
C GLY A 78 6.14 4.66 5.42
N TRP A 79 5.92 4.40 6.71
CA TRP A 79 5.26 5.31 7.65
C TRP A 79 6.13 5.59 8.86
N GLN A 80 6.14 6.86 9.28
CA GLN A 80 6.89 7.33 10.45
C GLN A 80 6.34 6.74 11.75
N THR A 81 5.04 6.47 11.78
CA THR A 81 4.35 5.76 12.86
C THR A 81 3.64 4.54 12.27
N GLY A 82 4.02 3.36 12.73
CA GLY A 82 3.39 2.09 12.40
C GLY A 82 1.97 1.99 12.93
N SER A 83 1.23 1.02 12.40
CA SER A 83 -0.08 0.66 12.91
C SER A 83 -0.26 -0.84 12.85
N SER A 84 -0.78 -1.42 13.93
CA SER A 84 -1.13 -2.84 14.00
C SER A 84 -2.27 -3.22 13.05
N SER A 85 -3.08 -2.26 12.59
CA SER A 85 -4.21 -2.50 11.68
C SER A 85 -3.87 -2.25 10.22
N ARG A 86 -2.62 -1.88 9.90
CA ARG A 86 -2.25 -1.48 8.54
C ARG A 86 -2.33 -2.67 7.57
N VAL A 87 -2.87 -2.40 6.38
CA VAL A 87 -2.79 -3.32 5.23
C VAL A 87 -1.78 -2.74 4.25
N ILE A 88 -0.67 -3.44 4.06
CA ILE A 88 0.44 -2.99 3.24
C ILE A 88 0.31 -3.67 1.88
N SER A 89 0.33 -2.91 0.79
CA SER A 89 0.58 -3.47 -0.54
C SER A 89 1.96 -3.10 -1.00
N TYR A 90 2.64 -4.03 -1.62
CA TYR A 90 3.92 -3.76 -2.24
C TYR A 90 4.08 -4.53 -3.55
N SER A 91 4.94 -4.02 -4.42
CA SER A 91 5.28 -4.65 -5.69
C SER A 91 6.71 -4.30 -6.07
N GLY A 92 7.26 -5.03 -7.03
CA GLY A 92 8.57 -4.74 -7.61
C GLY A 92 9.46 -5.96 -7.76
N SER A 93 10.76 -5.77 -7.61
CA SER A 93 11.78 -6.80 -7.79
C SER A 93 12.75 -6.86 -6.60
N PHE A 94 13.26 -8.05 -6.35
CA PHE A 94 14.24 -8.32 -5.30
C PHE A 94 15.21 -9.40 -5.80
N ASN A 95 16.49 -9.06 -5.88
CA ASN A 95 17.56 -9.95 -6.32
C ASN A 95 18.66 -9.98 -5.25
N SER A 96 18.74 -11.08 -4.52
CA SER A 96 19.77 -11.30 -3.49
C SER A 96 20.40 -12.69 -3.66
N PRO A 97 21.53 -12.82 -4.38
CA PRO A 97 22.27 -14.08 -4.49
C PRO A 97 22.98 -14.49 -3.20
N GLY A 98 23.08 -13.60 -2.20
CA GLY A 98 23.60 -13.88 -0.87
C GLY A 98 22.51 -13.80 0.22
N ASN A 99 22.87 -13.52 1.47
CA ASN A 99 21.88 -13.33 2.51
C ASN A 99 21.24 -11.92 2.41
N GLY A 100 19.91 -11.88 2.38
CA GLY A 100 19.13 -10.64 2.38
C GLY A 100 17.64 -10.95 2.41
N TYR A 101 16.83 -9.97 2.80
CA TYR A 101 15.40 -10.13 3.05
C TYR A 101 14.58 -9.05 2.35
N LEU A 102 13.36 -9.42 1.94
CA LEU A 102 12.29 -8.50 1.56
C LEU A 102 11.16 -8.67 2.57
N THR A 103 10.90 -7.63 3.35
CA THR A 103 10.14 -7.75 4.59
C THR A 103 9.39 -6.48 4.95
N LEU A 104 8.19 -6.60 5.52
CA LEU A 104 7.67 -5.53 6.35
C LEU A 104 8.52 -5.50 7.63
N TYR A 105 8.97 -4.33 8.03
CA TYR A 105 9.90 -4.15 9.13
C TYR A 105 9.54 -2.91 9.95
N GLY A 106 9.71 -2.98 11.25
CA GLY A 106 9.49 -1.83 12.12
C GLY A 106 9.83 -2.11 13.57
N TRP A 107 9.57 -1.10 14.39
CA TRP A 107 9.86 -1.13 15.81
C TRP A 107 8.65 -0.72 16.65
N THR A 108 8.59 -1.25 17.87
CA THR A 108 7.81 -0.68 18.95
C THR A 108 8.68 -0.32 20.13
N THR A 109 8.18 0.58 20.98
CA THR A 109 8.77 0.92 22.30
C THR A 109 7.78 0.58 23.41
N SER A 110 8.30 0.30 24.60
CA SER A 110 7.49 -0.10 25.77
C SER A 110 6.48 -1.24 25.48
N PRO A 111 6.94 -2.45 25.09
CA PRO A 111 8.34 -2.93 25.05
C PRO A 111 9.10 -2.56 23.77
N LEU A 112 10.44 -2.52 23.87
CA LEU A 112 11.34 -2.41 22.72
C LEU A 112 11.32 -3.73 21.94
N ILE A 113 10.69 -3.71 20.76
CA ILE A 113 10.55 -4.88 19.87
C ILE A 113 10.92 -4.46 18.47
N GLU A 114 11.75 -5.25 17.82
CA GLU A 114 11.98 -5.20 16.37
C GLU A 114 11.12 -6.30 15.73
N TYR A 115 10.35 -5.99 14.69
CA TYR A 115 9.46 -6.98 14.08
C TYR A 115 9.63 -7.09 12.57
N TYR A 116 9.38 -8.30 12.08
CA TYR A 116 9.53 -8.70 10.69
C TYR A 116 8.32 -9.51 10.21
N VAL A 117 7.79 -9.15 9.04
CA VAL A 117 6.97 -10.06 8.22
C VAL A 117 7.70 -10.28 6.89
N VAL A 118 8.42 -11.40 6.81
CA VAL A 118 9.35 -11.72 5.72
C VAL A 118 8.63 -12.49 4.63
N ASP A 119 8.56 -11.88 3.44
CA ASP A 119 7.93 -12.46 2.25
C ASP A 119 8.95 -13.12 1.31
N ASN A 120 10.17 -12.60 1.24
CA ASN A 120 11.26 -13.18 0.45
C ASN A 120 12.60 -13.10 1.17
N TRP A 121 13.53 -13.97 0.78
CA TRP A 121 14.90 -14.01 1.26
C TRP A 121 15.86 -14.50 0.17
N GLY A 122 17.15 -14.27 0.35
CA GLY A 122 18.21 -14.79 -0.51
C GLY A 122 18.56 -16.25 -0.17
N THR A 123 19.82 -16.50 0.19
CA THR A 123 20.33 -17.86 0.48
C THR A 123 19.93 -18.41 1.84
N TYR A 124 19.51 -17.56 2.77
CA TYR A 124 19.19 -17.94 4.14
C TYR A 124 17.75 -17.56 4.51
N ARG A 125 16.96 -18.53 4.98
CA ARG A 125 15.62 -18.28 5.49
C ARG A 125 15.71 -17.87 6.97
N PRO A 126 15.35 -16.63 7.33
CA PRO A 126 15.40 -16.20 8.73
C PRO A 126 14.33 -16.90 9.59
N PRO A 127 14.45 -16.86 10.92
CA PRO A 127 15.64 -16.45 11.68
C PRO A 127 16.65 -17.61 11.86
N GLY A 128 16.39 -18.80 11.31
CA GLY A 128 17.21 -20.02 11.52
C GLY A 128 16.54 -21.13 12.30
N GLY A 129 15.20 -21.09 12.45
CA GLY A 129 14.41 -22.13 13.12
C GLY A 129 14.35 -22.01 14.66
N GLN A 130 15.32 -21.35 15.28
CA GLN A 130 15.33 -21.11 16.73
C GLN A 130 14.17 -20.21 17.17
N GLY A 131 13.58 -20.53 18.32
CA GLY A 131 12.50 -19.74 18.91
C GLY A 131 11.16 -19.84 18.19
N PHE A 132 10.86 -20.97 17.52
CA PHE A 132 9.57 -21.22 16.88
C PHE A 132 8.41 -21.19 17.89
N MET A 133 7.33 -20.50 17.54
CA MET A 133 6.17 -20.28 18.41
C MET A 133 4.86 -20.83 17.82
N GLY A 134 4.78 -21.03 16.49
CA GLY A 134 3.57 -21.46 15.80
C GLY A 134 3.51 -20.96 14.36
N THR A 135 2.32 -20.96 13.76
CA THR A 135 2.11 -20.51 12.38
C THR A 135 0.88 -19.59 12.26
N VAL A 136 0.86 -18.75 11.22
CA VAL A 136 -0.34 -17.99 10.82
C VAL A 136 -0.56 -18.12 9.31
N ASN A 137 -1.83 -18.26 8.91
CA ASN A 137 -2.24 -18.16 7.52
C ASN A 137 -2.73 -16.74 7.24
N SER A 138 -2.13 -16.06 6.26
CA SER A 138 -2.50 -14.71 5.85
C SER A 138 -2.16 -14.50 4.38
N ASP A 139 -2.97 -13.72 3.67
CA ASP A 139 -2.65 -13.24 2.32
C ASP A 139 -2.25 -14.35 1.32
N GLY A 140 -2.89 -15.52 1.41
CA GLY A 140 -2.63 -16.68 0.55
C GLY A 140 -1.32 -17.41 0.85
N GLY A 141 -0.72 -17.22 2.02
CA GLY A 141 0.48 -17.94 2.46
C GLY A 141 0.42 -18.37 3.92
N THR A 142 1.26 -19.35 4.25
CA THR A 142 1.55 -19.74 5.63
C THR A 142 2.87 -19.13 6.06
N TYR A 143 2.88 -18.56 7.26
CA TYR A 143 4.05 -17.96 7.89
C TYR A 143 4.37 -18.70 9.18
N ASP A 144 5.64 -19.05 9.36
CA ASP A 144 6.15 -19.55 10.63
C ASP A 144 6.45 -18.37 11.54
N ILE A 145 6.02 -18.45 12.80
CA ILE A 145 6.21 -17.41 13.81
C ILE A 145 7.37 -17.77 14.70
N TYR A 146 8.26 -16.80 14.94
CA TYR A 146 9.39 -16.96 15.85
C TYR A 146 9.52 -15.77 16.80
N ARG A 147 10.09 -16.04 17.98
CA ARG A 147 10.59 -15.03 18.91
C ARG A 147 12.06 -15.29 19.21
N THR A 148 12.93 -14.36 18.86
CA THR A 148 14.36 -14.39 19.18
C THR A 148 14.74 -13.21 20.06
N GLN A 149 15.87 -13.31 20.78
CA GLN A 149 16.38 -12.21 21.60
C GLN A 149 17.70 -11.70 21.02
N ARG A 150 17.84 -10.39 20.96
CA ARG A 150 19.10 -9.69 20.64
C ARG A 150 19.65 -9.13 21.94
N VAL A 151 20.87 -9.52 22.30
CA VAL A 151 21.53 -9.08 23.55
C VAL A 151 22.62 -8.06 23.21
N ASN A 152 22.53 -6.88 23.80
CA ASN A 152 23.47 -5.76 23.60
C ASN A 152 23.72 -5.43 22.12
N GLN A 153 22.64 -5.28 21.35
CA GLN A 153 22.68 -5.00 19.92
C GLN A 153 22.21 -3.57 19.62
N PRO A 154 22.61 -2.98 18.47
CA PRO A 154 22.07 -1.70 18.02
C PRO A 154 20.54 -1.72 17.90
N SER A 155 19.90 -0.62 18.27
CA SER A 155 18.45 -0.42 18.18
C SER A 155 18.10 1.05 17.98
N ILE A 156 16.81 1.37 17.82
CA ILE A 156 16.29 2.74 17.80
C ILE A 156 16.47 3.49 19.13
N GLN A 157 16.91 2.82 20.20
CA GLN A 157 17.23 3.39 21.52
C GLN A 157 18.71 3.25 21.88
N GLY A 158 19.58 3.07 20.88
CA GLY A 158 21.01 2.78 21.10
C GLY A 158 21.26 1.30 21.36
N THR A 159 22.38 0.95 21.99
CA THR A 159 22.70 -0.44 22.34
C THR A 159 21.75 -0.94 23.42
N ALA A 160 20.98 -1.99 23.12
CA ALA A 160 19.96 -2.51 24.03
C ALA A 160 19.84 -4.04 23.94
N THR A 161 19.12 -4.63 24.88
CA THR A 161 18.64 -6.01 24.79
C THR A 161 17.14 -6.00 24.53
N PHE A 162 16.70 -6.64 23.45
CA PHE A 162 15.33 -6.60 22.97
C PHE A 162 14.92 -7.92 22.30
N TYR A 163 13.61 -8.15 22.19
CA TYR A 163 13.08 -9.26 21.42
C TYR A 163 12.87 -8.86 19.96
N GLN A 164 13.02 -9.85 19.07
CA GLN A 164 12.58 -9.78 17.69
C GLN A 164 11.38 -10.69 17.47
N PHE A 165 10.35 -10.18 16.82
CA PHE A 165 9.18 -10.95 16.42
C PHE A 165 9.20 -11.19 14.92
N TRP A 166 8.96 -12.44 14.52
CA TRP A 166 9.04 -12.83 13.12
C TRP A 166 7.74 -13.50 12.70
N SER A 167 7.29 -13.17 11.50
CA SER A 167 6.46 -14.03 10.67
C SER A 167 7.24 -14.26 9.37
N VAL A 168 7.63 -15.49 9.07
CA VAL A 168 8.44 -15.80 7.89
C VAL A 168 7.66 -16.72 6.97
N ARG A 169 7.40 -16.28 5.74
CA ARG A 169 6.63 -17.08 4.78
C ARG A 169 7.31 -18.42 4.53
N GLN A 170 6.55 -19.50 4.36
CA GLN A 170 7.12 -20.82 4.09
C GLN A 170 7.65 -20.93 2.66
N SER A 171 7.04 -20.19 1.71
CA SER A 171 7.51 -20.05 0.34
C SER A 171 7.74 -18.57 0.00
N LYS A 172 8.78 -18.29 -0.79
CA LYS A 172 9.15 -16.94 -1.21
C LYS A 172 8.03 -16.29 -2.04
N ARG A 173 7.81 -14.99 -1.84
CA ARG A 173 6.92 -14.13 -2.65
C ARG A 173 7.55 -12.76 -2.83
N THR A 174 7.45 -12.18 -4.02
CA THR A 174 7.79 -10.76 -4.26
C THR A 174 6.55 -10.06 -4.81
N GLY A 175 5.94 -9.24 -3.97
CA GLY A 175 4.75 -8.46 -4.29
C GLY A 175 3.47 -9.09 -3.77
N GLY A 176 2.52 -8.23 -3.40
CA GLY A 176 1.22 -8.60 -2.86
C GLY A 176 0.85 -7.77 -1.64
N THR A 177 -0.14 -8.27 -0.90
CA THR A 177 -0.68 -7.65 0.31
C THR A 177 -0.11 -8.33 1.56
N ILE A 178 0.21 -7.55 2.57
CA ILE A 178 0.49 -7.99 3.94
C ILE A 178 -0.59 -7.38 4.84
N THR A 179 -1.51 -8.21 5.31
CA THR A 179 -2.53 -7.83 6.29
C THR A 179 -1.91 -7.90 7.68
N PHE A 180 -1.24 -6.83 8.10
CA PHE A 180 -0.39 -6.86 9.31
C PHE A 180 -1.16 -7.23 10.58
N ALA A 181 -2.45 -6.86 10.65
CA ALA A 181 -3.33 -7.25 11.75
C ALA A 181 -3.38 -8.76 12.00
N ASN A 182 -3.31 -9.59 10.95
CA ASN A 182 -3.30 -11.05 11.09
C ASN A 182 -2.05 -11.52 11.82
N HIS A 183 -0.88 -10.97 11.45
CA HIS A 183 0.39 -11.26 12.10
C HIS A 183 0.40 -10.77 13.55
N VAL A 184 -0.03 -9.54 13.80
CA VAL A 184 -0.08 -8.97 15.16
C VAL A 184 -1.03 -9.77 16.06
N ASN A 185 -2.18 -10.19 15.56
CA ASN A 185 -3.14 -10.98 16.33
C ASN A 185 -2.58 -12.37 16.65
N ALA A 186 -1.90 -13.02 15.70
CA ALA A 186 -1.24 -14.31 15.93
C ALA A 186 -0.06 -14.20 16.92
N TRP A 187 0.74 -13.14 16.82
CA TRP A 187 1.78 -12.84 17.81
C TRP A 187 1.17 -12.66 19.19
N ARG A 188 0.11 -11.84 19.32
CA ARG A 188 -0.59 -11.61 20.59
C ARG A 188 -1.12 -12.91 21.20
N SER A 189 -1.72 -13.79 20.41
CA SER A 189 -2.24 -15.08 20.92
C SER A 189 -1.14 -16.02 21.43
N LEU A 190 0.11 -15.78 21.02
CA LEU A 190 1.30 -16.50 21.47
C LEU A 190 2.06 -15.76 22.59
N GLY A 191 1.45 -14.74 23.20
CA GLY A 191 2.05 -13.92 24.25
C GLY A 191 3.13 -12.95 23.75
N MET A 192 3.20 -12.71 22.45
CA MET A 192 4.15 -11.78 21.81
C MET A 192 3.46 -10.43 21.57
N ASN A 193 3.43 -9.59 22.62
CA ASN A 193 2.74 -8.30 22.58
C ASN A 193 3.63 -7.19 22.00
N LEU A 194 3.13 -6.50 20.97
CA LEU A 194 3.72 -5.26 20.46
C LEU A 194 3.44 -4.09 21.42
N GLY A 195 4.38 -3.16 21.50
CA GLY A 195 4.25 -1.91 22.25
C GLY A 195 3.71 -0.74 21.43
N ASN A 196 4.13 0.47 21.79
CA ASN A 196 3.83 1.70 21.06
C ASN A 196 4.62 1.73 19.75
N HIS A 197 3.95 1.92 18.62
CA HIS A 197 4.60 1.92 17.31
C HIS A 197 5.59 3.08 17.14
N ASN A 198 6.78 2.73 16.65
CA ASN A 198 7.71 3.66 16.00
C ASN A 198 7.52 3.55 14.48
N TYR A 199 8.55 3.63 13.63
CA TYR A 199 8.37 3.50 12.19
C TYR A 199 7.98 2.09 11.74
N GLN A 200 7.38 2.03 10.54
CA GLN A 200 7.01 0.80 9.85
C GLN A 200 7.25 0.99 8.35
N VAL A 201 8.08 0.15 7.74
CA VAL A 201 8.53 0.28 6.34
C VAL A 201 8.52 -1.06 5.63
N MET A 202 8.30 -1.05 4.31
CA MET A 202 8.61 -2.21 3.47
C MET A 202 10.11 -2.16 3.16
N ALA A 203 10.89 -2.97 3.86
CA ALA A 203 12.34 -2.93 3.84
C ALA A 203 12.96 -3.99 2.93
N THR A 204 14.13 -3.63 2.42
CA THR A 204 15.15 -4.57 1.94
C THR A 204 16.26 -4.60 2.99
N GLU A 205 16.74 -5.80 3.34
CA GLU A 205 17.87 -6.01 4.23
C GLU A 205 18.93 -6.85 3.51
N GLY A 206 20.20 -6.57 3.74
CA GLY A 206 21.31 -7.38 3.24
C GLY A 206 22.34 -7.63 4.34
N TYR A 207 22.80 -8.87 4.44
CA TYR A 207 23.83 -9.26 5.40
C TYR A 207 24.95 -10.02 4.68
N GLN A 208 26.18 -9.55 4.80
CA GLN A 208 27.39 -10.15 4.20
C GLN A 208 27.20 -10.54 2.73
N SER A 209 26.60 -9.65 1.94
CA SER A 209 26.10 -9.98 0.60
C SER A 209 26.20 -8.81 -0.39
N ASN A 210 25.74 -9.09 -1.61
CA ASN A 210 25.52 -8.13 -2.68
C ASN A 210 24.11 -8.35 -3.24
N GLY A 211 23.51 -7.34 -3.84
CA GLY A 211 22.20 -7.48 -4.47
C GLY A 211 21.55 -6.15 -4.81
N SER A 212 20.31 -6.23 -5.26
CA SER A 212 19.49 -5.08 -5.60
C SER A 212 18.00 -5.31 -5.37
N SER A 213 17.26 -4.21 -5.22
CA SER A 213 15.80 -4.21 -5.18
C SER A 213 15.22 -2.96 -5.82
N ASP A 214 14.00 -3.07 -6.33
CA ASP A 214 13.15 -1.94 -6.76
C ASP A 214 11.76 -2.22 -6.20
N ILE A 215 11.38 -1.50 -5.16
CA ILE A 215 10.19 -1.79 -4.36
C ILE A 215 9.30 -0.55 -4.32
N THR A 216 8.02 -0.73 -4.63
CA THR A 216 6.98 0.27 -4.40
C THR A 216 6.07 -0.21 -3.31
N VAL A 217 5.90 0.59 -2.25
CA VAL A 217 4.95 0.34 -1.17
C VAL A 217 3.79 1.33 -1.20
N SER A 218 2.63 0.87 -0.76
CA SER A 218 1.46 1.70 -0.47
C SER A 218 0.64 1.09 0.66
N GLU A 219 -0.32 1.87 1.16
CA GLU A 219 -1.38 1.37 2.04
C GLU A 219 -2.63 1.02 1.21
N GLY A 220 -3.27 -0.10 1.53
CA GLY A 220 -4.47 -0.58 0.84
C GLY A 220 -4.17 -1.52 -0.34
N GLY A 221 -5.03 -2.53 -0.53
CA GLY A 221 -4.82 -3.70 -1.41
C GLY A 221 -4.64 -3.39 -2.90
N GLY A 222 -3.48 -3.74 -3.45
CA GLY A 222 -3.18 -3.78 -4.88
C GLY A 222 -2.79 -5.21 -5.29
N GLY A 223 -3.75 -5.97 -5.84
CA GLY A 223 -3.53 -7.32 -6.35
C GLY A 223 -3.21 -7.27 -7.85
N GLY A 224 -1.96 -7.60 -8.19
CA GLY A 224 -1.50 -7.77 -9.57
C GLY A 224 -2.03 -9.05 -10.23
N SER A 225 -2.14 -8.95 -11.54
CA SER A 225 -2.64 -9.92 -12.51
C SER A 225 -1.98 -11.30 -12.45
N SER A 226 -2.80 -12.35 -12.53
CA SER A 226 -2.40 -13.64 -13.10
C SER A 226 -3.28 -13.94 -14.32
N SER A 227 -2.63 -14.10 -15.46
CA SER A 227 -3.22 -14.40 -16.77
C SER A 227 -3.92 -15.76 -16.82
N GLY A 228 -5.13 -15.78 -17.36
CA GLY A 228 -5.86 -16.97 -17.80
C GLY A 228 -6.89 -16.55 -18.86
N GLY A 229 -6.67 -16.98 -20.10
CA GLY A 229 -7.40 -16.50 -21.28
C GLY A 229 -8.76 -17.15 -21.53
N GLY A 230 -9.54 -16.50 -22.41
CA GLY A 230 -10.77 -17.02 -23.01
C GLY A 230 -11.59 -15.93 -23.71
N SER A 231 -11.62 -15.99 -25.04
CA SER A 231 -12.32 -15.18 -26.06
C SER A 231 -13.83 -14.94 -25.75
N SER A 232 -14.57 -13.94 -26.28
CA SER A 232 -14.63 -13.38 -27.63
C SER A 232 -15.47 -12.09 -27.75
N SER A 233 -15.17 -11.31 -28.79
CA SER A 233 -16.04 -10.47 -29.67
C SER A 233 -16.78 -9.22 -29.16
N GLY A 234 -16.48 -8.08 -29.79
CA GLY A 234 -17.37 -6.91 -29.88
C GLY A 234 -16.62 -5.60 -30.14
N GLY A 235 -16.57 -5.14 -31.39
CA GLY A 235 -15.77 -3.99 -31.84
C GLY A 235 -16.31 -2.61 -31.45
N GLY A 236 -15.44 -1.61 -31.53
CA GLY A 236 -15.77 -0.19 -31.39
C GLY A 236 -14.52 0.67 -31.32
N SER A 237 -14.07 1.16 -32.48
CA SER A 237 -12.96 2.12 -32.59
C SER A 237 -13.36 3.50 -32.07
N SER A 238 -12.55 4.11 -31.20
CA SER A 238 -12.31 5.54 -31.24
C SER A 238 -10.95 5.90 -30.60
N SER A 239 -10.28 6.81 -31.30
CA SER A 239 -8.96 7.37 -31.04
C SER A 239 -8.93 8.32 -29.85
N GLY A 240 -7.80 8.34 -29.12
CA GLY A 240 -7.49 9.39 -28.16
C GLY A 240 -6.12 9.16 -27.52
N GLY A 241 -5.06 9.61 -28.19
CA GLY A 241 -3.73 9.71 -27.59
C GLY A 241 -3.63 10.91 -26.64
N GLY A 242 -2.77 10.78 -25.64
CA GLY A 242 -2.15 11.93 -24.98
C GLY A 242 -2.38 12.05 -23.47
N SER A 243 -1.29 11.78 -22.75
CA SER A 243 -0.72 12.67 -21.72
C SER A 243 -0.88 12.28 -20.25
N SER A 244 0.31 12.17 -19.65
CA SER A 244 0.70 12.16 -18.25
C SER A 244 0.19 13.34 -17.42
N SER A 245 -0.05 13.09 -16.12
CA SER A 245 0.39 13.89 -14.94
C SER A 245 -0.47 13.46 -13.74
N GLY A 246 0.08 13.21 -12.55
CA GLY A 246 0.39 14.27 -11.59
C GLY A 246 -0.76 14.38 -10.59
N GLY A 247 -0.52 14.06 -9.31
CA GLY A 247 -1.53 14.16 -8.26
C GLY A 247 -2.03 15.60 -8.07
N GLY A 248 -3.35 15.77 -7.93
CA GLY A 248 -3.97 17.03 -7.49
C GLY A 248 -5.47 17.13 -7.79
N GLY A 249 -6.31 17.02 -6.75
CA GLY A 249 -7.50 17.88 -6.58
C GLY A 249 -8.66 17.85 -7.58
N GLY A 250 -8.78 16.87 -8.46
CA GLY A 250 -9.94 16.75 -9.36
C GLY A 250 -11.16 16.13 -8.69
N THR A 251 -12.36 16.63 -9.01
CA THR A 251 -13.63 15.99 -8.63
C THR A 251 -13.70 14.60 -9.24
N LYS A 252 -13.87 13.58 -8.39
CA LYS A 252 -14.04 12.19 -8.79
C LYS A 252 -15.53 11.87 -8.78
N SER A 253 -16.00 11.17 -9.79
CA SER A 253 -17.38 10.72 -9.95
C SER A 253 -17.50 9.24 -9.62
N PHE A 254 -18.59 8.89 -8.96
CA PHE A 254 -18.91 7.54 -8.51
C PHE A 254 -20.31 7.18 -8.97
N THR A 255 -20.50 5.93 -9.42
CA THR A 255 -21.81 5.31 -9.57
C THR A 255 -21.78 3.95 -8.89
N VAL A 256 -22.55 3.77 -7.83
CA VAL A 256 -22.72 2.49 -7.13
C VAL A 256 -24.01 1.85 -7.63
N ARG A 257 -23.93 0.64 -8.19
CA ARG A 257 -25.12 -0.12 -8.57
C ARG A 257 -25.45 -1.10 -7.45
N ALA A 258 -26.59 -0.89 -6.79
CA ALA A 258 -26.94 -1.67 -5.61
C ALA A 258 -28.46 -1.85 -5.45
N ARG A 259 -28.84 -2.83 -4.63
CA ARG A 259 -30.20 -3.05 -4.12
C ARG A 259 -30.16 -3.60 -2.70
N GLY A 260 -31.26 -3.38 -1.99
CA GLY A 260 -31.58 -4.09 -0.76
C GLY A 260 -32.45 -5.32 -1.02
N THR A 261 -32.51 -6.25 -0.06
CA THR A 261 -33.41 -7.40 -0.11
C THR A 261 -34.80 -7.07 0.41
N ALA A 262 -34.89 -6.25 1.46
CA ALA A 262 -36.14 -5.84 2.10
C ALA A 262 -36.60 -4.43 1.69
N GLY A 263 -35.67 -3.57 1.27
CA GLY A 263 -35.92 -2.15 1.08
C GLY A 263 -35.74 -1.38 2.39
N GLY A 264 -35.13 -0.21 2.31
CA GLY A 264 -34.76 0.60 3.48
C GLY A 264 -33.35 0.35 4.02
N GLU A 265 -32.57 -0.52 3.40
CA GLU A 265 -31.14 -0.70 3.67
C GLU A 265 -30.37 0.59 3.36
N SER A 266 -29.35 0.88 4.14
CA SER A 266 -28.57 2.12 4.08
C SER A 266 -27.14 1.79 3.71
N ILE A 267 -26.70 2.30 2.55
CA ILE A 267 -25.30 2.24 2.13
C ILE A 267 -24.66 3.62 2.17
N THR A 268 -23.40 3.67 2.56
CA THR A 268 -22.58 4.89 2.57
C THR A 268 -21.35 4.68 1.70
N LEU A 269 -21.19 5.50 0.65
CA LEU A 269 -19.92 5.64 -0.04
C LEU A 269 -18.96 6.42 0.87
N ARG A 270 -17.77 5.85 1.07
CA ARG A 270 -16.68 6.51 1.79
C ARG A 270 -15.44 6.57 0.94
N VAL A 271 -14.69 7.66 1.08
CA VAL A 271 -13.34 7.81 0.53
C VAL A 271 -12.41 8.19 1.66
N ASN A 272 -11.33 7.43 1.83
CA ASN A 272 -10.40 7.58 2.96
C ASN A 272 -11.12 7.57 4.33
N ASN A 273 -12.09 6.67 4.47
CA ASN A 273 -12.95 6.51 5.64
C ASN A 273 -13.80 7.76 6.02
N GLN A 274 -13.88 8.77 5.15
CA GLN A 274 -14.79 9.90 5.27
C GLN A 274 -16.07 9.62 4.48
N ASN A 275 -17.24 9.89 5.06
CA ASN A 275 -18.52 9.72 4.39
C ASN A 275 -18.64 10.73 3.24
N VAL A 276 -18.84 10.22 2.03
CA VAL A 276 -19.10 11.04 0.83
C VAL A 276 -20.59 11.24 0.65
N GLN A 277 -21.35 10.14 0.66
CA GLN A 277 -22.79 10.16 0.50
C GLN A 277 -23.41 8.88 1.08
N THR A 278 -24.63 9.01 1.62
CA THR A 278 -25.44 7.88 2.10
C THR A 278 -26.73 7.80 1.31
N TRP A 279 -27.15 6.59 0.95
CA TRP A 279 -28.41 6.34 0.25
C TRP A 279 -29.22 5.25 0.93
N THR A 280 -30.54 5.38 0.84
CA THR A 280 -31.49 4.32 1.19
C THR A 280 -31.83 3.51 -0.06
N LEU A 281 -31.70 2.20 0.03
CA LEU A 281 -31.90 1.28 -1.08
C LEU A 281 -33.37 0.85 -1.21
N GLY A 282 -33.78 0.67 -2.47
CA GLY A 282 -34.99 -0.07 -2.80
C GLY A 282 -34.68 -1.54 -3.08
N THR A 283 -35.71 -2.31 -3.40
CA THR A 283 -35.58 -3.75 -3.68
C THR A 283 -35.16 -4.09 -5.11
N SER A 284 -35.07 -3.10 -6.01
CA SER A 284 -34.56 -3.27 -7.38
C SER A 284 -33.15 -2.69 -7.51
N MET A 285 -32.35 -3.23 -8.43
CA MET A 285 -31.02 -2.67 -8.74
C MET A 285 -31.17 -1.26 -9.31
N GLN A 286 -30.54 -0.30 -8.64
CA GLN A 286 -30.51 1.11 -9.06
C GLN A 286 -29.07 1.64 -9.04
N ASN A 287 -28.84 2.70 -9.82
CA ASN A 287 -27.57 3.43 -9.83
C ASN A 287 -27.65 4.61 -8.86
N TYR A 288 -26.73 4.66 -7.91
CA TYR A 288 -26.58 5.74 -6.93
C TYR A 288 -25.30 6.51 -7.21
N THR A 289 -25.39 7.81 -7.45
CA THR A 289 -24.26 8.62 -7.91
C THR A 289 -23.80 9.63 -6.86
N ALA A 290 -22.49 9.84 -6.81
CA ALA A 290 -21.86 10.85 -5.95
C ALA A 290 -20.59 11.40 -6.60
N SER A 291 -20.10 12.50 -6.08
CA SER A 291 -18.78 13.01 -6.42
C SER A 291 -18.05 13.56 -5.20
N THR A 292 -16.72 13.54 -5.23
CA THR A 292 -15.89 14.14 -4.17
C THR A 292 -14.51 14.50 -4.68
N SER A 293 -13.86 15.49 -4.06
CA SER A 293 -12.44 15.78 -4.24
C SER A 293 -11.54 14.96 -3.32
N LEU A 294 -12.13 14.22 -2.36
CA LEU A 294 -11.40 13.34 -1.46
C LEU A 294 -10.64 12.28 -2.26
N SER A 295 -9.46 11.93 -1.78
CA SER A 295 -8.61 10.91 -2.39
C SER A 295 -8.26 9.85 -1.34
N GLY A 296 -8.12 8.60 -1.77
CA GLY A 296 -7.79 7.47 -0.91
C GLY A 296 -8.69 6.26 -1.14
N GLY A 297 -8.76 5.37 -0.16
CA GLY A 297 -9.49 4.10 -0.27
C GLY A 297 -10.99 4.29 -0.37
N ILE A 298 -11.63 3.61 -1.31
CA ILE A 298 -13.07 3.66 -1.57
C ILE A 298 -13.73 2.46 -0.92
N THR A 299 -14.80 2.71 -0.15
CA THR A 299 -15.67 1.64 0.37
C THR A 299 -17.13 1.98 0.20
N VAL A 300 -17.96 0.98 -0.08
CA VAL A 300 -19.42 1.07 0.06
C VAL A 300 -19.80 0.30 1.31
N ALA A 301 -20.25 1.02 2.34
CA ALA A 301 -20.54 0.46 3.66
C ALA A 301 -22.05 0.26 3.87
N PHE A 302 -22.48 -0.95 4.21
CA PHE A 302 -23.82 -1.25 4.72
C PHE A 302 -23.88 -0.98 6.22
N THR A 303 -24.87 -0.21 6.68
CA THR A 303 -24.81 0.46 8.00
C THR A 303 -26.02 0.26 8.92
N ASN A 304 -27.11 -0.33 8.43
CA ASN A 304 -28.34 -0.52 9.20
C ASN A 304 -28.89 -1.95 9.06
N ASP A 305 -27.96 -2.91 9.04
CA ASP A 305 -28.28 -4.32 9.16
C ASP A 305 -29.20 -4.59 10.37
N GLY A 306 -30.15 -5.49 10.16
CA GLY A 306 -31.18 -5.85 11.10
C GLY A 306 -32.35 -6.55 10.42
N GLY A 307 -32.79 -7.68 10.98
CA GLY A 307 -33.88 -8.47 10.42
C GLY A 307 -33.46 -9.19 9.14
N SER A 308 -34.22 -9.02 8.05
CA SER A 308 -33.97 -9.62 6.73
C SER A 308 -33.28 -8.67 5.75
N ARG A 309 -32.57 -7.66 6.27
CA ARG A 309 -31.93 -6.63 5.46
C ARG A 309 -30.56 -7.10 5.03
N ASP A 310 -30.40 -7.30 3.73
CA ASP A 310 -29.12 -7.56 3.10
C ASP A 310 -28.94 -6.61 1.92
N VAL A 311 -27.69 -6.33 1.58
CA VAL A 311 -27.34 -5.48 0.44
C VAL A 311 -26.63 -6.31 -0.60
N GLN A 312 -27.05 -6.17 -1.85
CA GLN A 312 -26.29 -6.59 -3.01
C GLN A 312 -25.75 -5.35 -3.71
N VAL A 313 -24.42 -5.24 -3.79
CA VAL A 313 -23.74 -4.26 -4.64
C VAL A 313 -23.20 -5.01 -5.84
N ASP A 314 -23.66 -4.66 -7.03
CA ASP A 314 -23.22 -5.25 -8.31
C ASP A 314 -21.80 -4.75 -8.61
N TYR A 315 -21.67 -3.45 -8.85
CA TYR A 315 -20.39 -2.79 -9.08
C TYR A 315 -20.37 -1.35 -8.61
N ILE A 316 -19.16 -0.77 -8.61
CA ILE A 316 -18.97 0.68 -8.63
C ILE A 316 -18.28 1.12 -9.92
N ILE A 317 -18.66 2.26 -10.46
CA ILE A 317 -17.93 2.97 -11.52
C ILE A 317 -17.22 4.14 -10.86
N VAL A 318 -15.91 4.25 -11.04
CA VAL A 318 -15.06 5.32 -10.51
C VAL A 318 -14.40 6.03 -11.69
N ASN A 319 -14.79 7.27 -11.97
CA ASN A 319 -14.33 8.03 -13.14
C ASN A 319 -14.39 7.22 -14.45
N GLY A 320 -15.51 6.53 -14.68
CA GLY A 320 -15.72 5.70 -15.87
C GLY A 320 -15.12 4.29 -15.81
N GLN A 321 -14.36 3.95 -14.76
CA GLN A 321 -13.84 2.58 -14.59
C GLN A 321 -14.76 1.74 -13.70
N THR A 322 -15.32 0.68 -14.25
CA THR A 322 -16.11 -0.31 -13.51
C THR A 322 -15.21 -1.20 -12.65
N ARG A 323 -15.59 -1.40 -11.38
CA ARG A 323 -14.96 -2.29 -10.42
C ARG A 323 -16.04 -3.21 -9.85
N GLN A 324 -15.96 -4.49 -10.20
CA GLN A 324 -16.96 -5.51 -9.85
C GLN A 324 -16.84 -5.94 -8.40
N SER A 325 -17.96 -6.10 -7.68
CA SER A 325 -17.96 -6.33 -6.23
C SER A 325 -17.48 -7.73 -5.86
N GLU A 326 -17.83 -8.74 -6.64
CA GLU A 326 -17.35 -10.12 -6.54
C GLU A 326 -15.86 -10.27 -6.83
N GLN A 327 -15.26 -9.28 -7.50
CA GLN A 327 -13.80 -9.23 -7.71
C GLN A 327 -13.07 -8.53 -6.56
N GLN A 328 -13.80 -7.97 -5.58
CA GLN A 328 -13.18 -7.31 -4.44
C GLN A 328 -12.87 -8.32 -3.33
N SER A 329 -11.60 -8.37 -2.94
CA SER A 329 -11.12 -9.24 -1.86
C SER A 329 -11.42 -8.70 -0.46
N TYR A 330 -11.94 -7.47 -0.34
CA TYR A 330 -12.36 -6.88 0.93
C TYR A 330 -13.89 -6.77 0.95
N ASN A 331 -14.54 -7.65 1.72
CA ASN A 331 -15.95 -7.58 2.03
C ASN A 331 -16.17 -8.01 3.48
N THR A 332 -16.35 -7.04 4.39
CA THR A 332 -16.59 -7.33 5.82
C THR A 332 -18.06 -7.57 6.14
N GLY A 333 -18.97 -7.25 5.20
CA GLY A 333 -20.40 -7.46 5.36
C GLY A 333 -20.87 -8.86 4.97
N LEU A 334 -20.05 -9.66 4.27
CA LEU A 334 -20.42 -11.00 3.84
C LEU A 334 -20.51 -11.97 5.03
N TYR A 335 -21.69 -12.52 5.29
CA TYR A 335 -21.82 -13.70 6.14
C TYR A 335 -21.42 -14.95 5.35
N ALA A 336 -20.28 -15.54 5.70
CA ALA A 336 -19.81 -16.80 5.14
C ALA A 336 -18.97 -17.51 6.20
N ASN A 337 -18.78 -18.83 6.08
CA ASN A 337 -17.98 -19.60 7.04
C ASN A 337 -18.38 -19.38 8.51
N GLY A 338 -19.69 -19.22 8.75
CA GLY A 338 -20.29 -19.07 10.08
C GLY A 338 -20.11 -17.69 10.74
N ARG A 339 -19.61 -16.67 10.03
CA ARG A 339 -19.44 -15.31 10.59
C ARG A 339 -19.55 -14.20 9.54
N CYS A 340 -19.88 -12.99 9.99
CA CYS A 340 -19.72 -11.78 9.19
C CYS A 340 -18.24 -11.52 8.87
N GLY A 341 -17.94 -11.09 7.65
CA GLY A 341 -16.58 -10.98 7.12
C GLY A 341 -15.85 -12.32 7.04
N GLY A 342 -16.58 -13.44 7.08
CA GLY A 342 -16.00 -14.79 7.05
C GLY A 342 -15.62 -15.26 5.64
N GLY A 343 -15.95 -14.49 4.61
CA GLY A 343 -15.49 -14.68 3.24
C GLY A 343 -15.24 -13.34 2.56
N SER A 344 -14.85 -13.39 1.31
CA SER A 344 -14.65 -12.23 0.43
C SER A 344 -15.23 -12.52 -0.96
N ASN A 345 -15.02 -11.64 -1.94
CA ASN A 345 -15.35 -11.90 -3.34
C ASN A 345 -16.83 -12.21 -3.57
N SER A 346 -17.68 -11.33 -3.03
CA SER A 346 -19.12 -11.42 -3.20
C SER A 346 -19.72 -10.02 -3.32
N GLU A 347 -20.78 -9.92 -4.13
CA GLU A 347 -21.67 -8.77 -4.21
C GLU A 347 -22.49 -8.56 -2.92
N TRP A 348 -22.58 -9.59 -2.07
CA TRP A 348 -23.48 -9.61 -0.93
C TRP A 348 -22.83 -9.09 0.36
N MET A 349 -23.57 -8.25 1.08
CA MET A 349 -23.34 -7.89 2.47
C MET A 349 -24.60 -8.26 3.26
N HIS A 350 -24.48 -9.28 4.12
CA HIS A 350 -25.55 -9.77 5.01
C HIS A 350 -25.46 -9.17 6.42
N CYS A 351 -24.37 -8.46 6.70
CA CYS A 351 -24.12 -7.82 7.97
C CYS A 351 -23.67 -6.39 7.75
N ASN A 352 -23.76 -5.56 8.80
CA ASN A 352 -23.05 -4.29 8.84
C ASN A 352 -21.57 -4.51 8.49
N GLY A 353 -21.07 -3.77 7.51
CA GLY A 353 -19.78 -4.02 6.91
C GLY A 353 -19.58 -3.20 5.65
N ALA A 354 -18.55 -3.51 4.86
CA ALA A 354 -18.27 -2.79 3.64
C ALA A 354 -17.56 -3.65 2.60
N ILE A 355 -17.83 -3.33 1.34
CA ILE A 355 -17.01 -3.76 0.20
C ILE A 355 -16.02 -2.65 -0.14
N GLY A 356 -14.75 -3.01 -0.33
CA GLY A 356 -13.66 -2.10 -0.64
C GLY A 356 -13.30 -2.17 -2.11
N TYR A 357 -13.14 -1.03 -2.77
CA TYR A 357 -12.97 -0.94 -4.22
C TYR A 357 -11.61 -0.37 -4.62
N GLY A 358 -10.57 -0.50 -3.79
CA GLY A 358 -9.26 0.12 -4.03
C GLY A 358 -9.27 1.64 -3.88
N ASN A 359 -8.27 2.32 -4.44
CA ASN A 359 -8.10 3.77 -4.28
C ASN A 359 -8.77 4.58 -5.40
N THR A 360 -9.10 5.83 -5.10
CA THR A 360 -9.44 6.82 -6.12
C THR A 360 -8.29 7.01 -7.12
N PRO A 361 -8.57 7.22 -8.42
CA PRO A 361 -7.56 7.54 -9.43
C PRO A 361 -6.72 8.77 -9.09
#